data_AF-A0A1V5IF19-F1
#
_entry.id   AF-A0A1V5IF19-F1
#
_cell.length_a   1.000
_cell.length_b   1.000
_cell.length_c   1.000
_cell.angle_alpha   90.00
_cell.angle_beta   90.00
_cell.angle_gamma   90.00
#
_symmetry.space_group_name_H-M   'P 1'
#
loop_
_entity.id
_entity.type
_entity.pdbx_description
1 polymer ?
#
loop_
_entity_poly.entity_id
_entity_poly.type
_entity_poly.pdbx_seq_one_letter_code
_entity_poly.pdbx_strand_id
1 'polypeptide(L)'
;MVVHEDVVCTHCGCLCDDLVVEVEDDRITKVKKACGIGRNKFLHAQSDTPVPSIAGREVSVGEAVAEAARLLRQARNPLVYGLSSTTAEAQAEAVELAELLGGCLDNVSSY
;
A
#
# COMPACT_ATOMS: atom_id res chain seq x y z
N MET A 1 13.18 19.38 -12.27
CA MET A 1 13.39 17.93 -12.49
C MET A 1 14.52 17.39 -11.60
N VAL A 2 14.26 16.33 -10.84
CA VAL A 2 15.21 15.54 -10.04
C VAL A 2 15.23 14.12 -10.59
N VAL A 3 16.40 13.48 -10.60
CA VAL A 3 16.58 12.09 -11.03
C VAL A 3 16.93 11.24 -9.83
N HIS A 4 16.20 10.14 -9.64
CA HIS A 4 16.48 9.10 -8.65
C HIS A 4 16.99 7.86 -9.36
N GLU A 5 18.14 7.36 -8.92
CA GLU A 5 18.75 6.11 -9.39
C GLU A 5 18.55 5.00 -8.35
N ASP A 6 18.76 3.75 -8.77
CA ASP A 6 18.65 2.55 -7.94
C ASP A 6 17.31 2.44 -7.19
N VAL A 7 16.23 2.85 -7.87
CA VAL A 7 14.87 2.78 -7.33
C VAL A 7 14.35 1.36 -7.40
N VAL A 8 13.82 0.87 -6.29
CA VAL A 8 13.23 -0.47 -6.21
C VAL A 8 11.81 -0.51 -6.76
N CYS A 9 11.57 -1.41 -7.70
CA CYS A 9 10.23 -1.69 -8.23
C CYS A 9 9.47 -2.66 -7.32
N THR A 10 8.42 -2.18 -6.65
CA THR A 10 7.59 -2.96 -5.70
C THR A 10 6.38 -3.63 -6.35
N HIS A 11 6.44 -4.00 -7.63
CA HIS A 11 5.28 -4.58 -8.32
C HIS A 11 5.17 -6.10 -8.17
N CYS A 12 6.18 -6.85 -8.63
CA CYS A 12 6.22 -8.31 -8.54
C CYS A 12 7.43 -8.76 -7.70
N GLY A 13 7.54 -10.07 -7.49
CA GLY A 13 8.64 -10.66 -6.69
C GLY A 13 10.04 -10.54 -7.28
N CYS A 14 10.22 -10.00 -8.50
CA CYS A 14 11.54 -9.77 -9.07
C CYS A 14 12.30 -8.64 -8.37
N LEU A 15 11.57 -7.67 -7.79
CA LEU A 15 12.13 -6.57 -7.01
C LEU A 15 13.33 -5.86 -7.68
N CYS A 16 13.23 -5.59 -8.99
CA CYS A 16 14.29 -4.87 -9.73
C CYS A 16 14.67 -3.59 -9.01
N ASP A 17 15.95 -3.42 -8.72
CA ASP A 17 16.51 -2.37 -7.88
C ASP A 17 17.33 -1.34 -8.66
N ASP A 18 17.24 -1.34 -9.99
CA ASP A 18 18.09 -0.55 -10.88
C ASP A 18 17.31 0.53 -11.67
N LEU A 19 16.05 0.81 -11.31
CA LEU A 19 15.23 1.78 -12.04
C LEU A 19 15.80 3.19 -11.91
N VAL A 20 15.57 3.98 -12.96
CA VAL A 20 15.83 5.42 -12.96
C VAL A 20 14.52 6.16 -13.12
N VAL A 21 14.17 6.96 -12.12
CA VAL A 21 12.89 7.70 -12.03
C VAL A 21 13.16 9.20 -12.10
N GLU A 22 12.50 9.88 -13.04
CA GLU A 22 12.55 11.34 -13.17
C GLU A 22 11.29 11.94 -12.51
N VAL A 23 11.50 12.89 -11.60
CA VAL A 23 10.44 13.57 -10.84
C VAL A 23 10.51 15.08 -11.12
N GLU A 24 9.37 15.68 -11.41
CA GLU A 24 9.24 17.13 -11.64
C GLU A 24 7.96 17.62 -11.00
N ASP A 25 8.03 18.72 -10.25
CA ASP A 25 6.89 19.29 -9.51
C ASP A 25 6.10 18.25 -8.69
N ASP A 26 6.84 17.45 -7.92
CA ASP A 26 6.33 16.35 -7.09
C ASP A 26 5.57 15.27 -7.88
N ARG A 27 5.80 15.16 -9.20
CA ARG A 27 5.16 14.18 -10.08
C ARG A 27 6.18 13.31 -10.78
N ILE A 28 5.93 12.00 -10.82
CA ILE A 28 6.74 11.05 -11.60
C ILE A 28 6.43 11.24 -13.08
N THR A 29 7.40 11.72 -13.86
CA THR A 29 7.22 12.03 -15.29
C THR A 29 7.83 10.97 -16.20
N LYS A 30 8.84 10.23 -15.75
CA LYS A 30 9.50 9.19 -16.55
C LYS A 30 10.11 8.10 -15.69
N VAL A 31 10.07 6.87 -16.21
CA VAL A 31 10.71 5.69 -15.59
C VAL A 31 11.45 4.89 -16.66
N LYS A 32 12.74 4.67 -16.45
CA LYS A 32 13.62 3.86 -17.31
C LYS A 32 13.94 2.53 -16.64
N LYS A 33 14.38 1.55 -17.43
CA LYS A 33 14.75 0.17 -17.02
C LYS A 33 13.62 -0.69 -16.41
N ALA A 34 12.46 -0.11 -16.13
CA ALA A 34 11.26 -0.86 -15.75
C ALA A 34 10.64 -1.63 -16.94
N CYS A 35 10.09 -2.81 -16.66
CA CYS A 35 9.17 -3.50 -17.59
C CYS A 35 7.87 -2.69 -17.78
N GLY A 36 7.03 -3.09 -18.74
CA GLY A 36 5.78 -2.38 -19.02
C GLY A 36 4.84 -2.25 -17.81
N ILE A 37 4.78 -3.27 -16.95
CA ILE A 37 3.89 -3.28 -15.78
C ILE A 37 4.45 -2.37 -14.67
N GLY A 38 5.74 -2.54 -14.34
CA GLY A 38 6.42 -1.68 -13.35
C GLY A 38 6.36 -0.22 -13.75
N ARG A 39 6.65 0.10 -15.02
CA ARG A 39 6.55 1.47 -15.55
C ARG A 39 5.15 2.06 -15.37
N ASN A 40 4.11 1.28 -15.67
CA ASN A 40 2.73 1.75 -15.50
C ASN A 40 2.37 2.01 -14.04
N LYS A 41 2.83 1.17 -13.10
CA LYS A 41 2.61 1.37 -11.65
C LYS A 41 3.13 2.75 -11.20
N PHE A 42 4.35 3.10 -11.59
CA PHE A 42 4.95 4.39 -11.21
C PHE A 42 4.26 5.59 -11.90
N LEU A 43 4.00 5.50 -13.20
CA LEU A 43 3.39 6.62 -13.95
C LEU A 43 1.95 6.93 -13.52
N HIS A 44 1.26 5.99 -12.87
CA HIS A 44 -0.10 6.17 -12.33
C HIS A 44 -0.12 6.21 -10.80
N ALA A 45 1.03 6.32 -10.13
CA ALA A 45 1.10 6.26 -8.66
C ALA A 45 0.28 7.35 -7.95
N GLN A 46 0.01 8.46 -8.65
CA GLN A 46 -0.75 9.61 -8.15
C GLN A 46 -2.11 9.76 -8.84
N SER A 47 -2.55 8.77 -9.61
CA SER A 47 -3.88 8.74 -10.22
C SER A 47 -4.89 8.12 -9.25
N ASP A 48 -6.10 8.68 -9.21
CA ASP A 48 -7.26 8.08 -8.53
C ASP A 48 -7.03 7.72 -7.05
N THR A 49 -6.36 8.60 -6.31
CA THR A 49 -6.11 8.39 -4.87
C THR A 49 -7.43 8.23 -4.12
N PRO A 50 -7.66 7.09 -3.43
CA PRO A 50 -8.90 6.85 -2.71
C PRO A 50 -9.03 7.82 -1.53
N VAL A 51 -10.24 8.35 -1.36
CA VAL A 51 -10.59 9.17 -0.18
C VAL A 51 -11.05 8.27 0.97
N PRO A 52 -10.60 8.53 2.21
CA PRO A 52 -11.12 7.83 3.38
C PRO A 52 -12.64 8.02 3.46
N SER A 53 -13.38 6.93 3.60
CA SER A 53 -14.84 6.99 3.62
C SER A 53 -15.47 5.98 4.58
N ILE A 54 -16.63 6.33 5.12
CA ILE A 54 -17.47 5.46 5.95
C ILE A 54 -18.83 5.35 5.26
N ALA A 55 -19.19 4.13 4.84
CA ALA A 55 -20.42 3.86 4.10
C ALA A 55 -20.62 4.79 2.88
N GLY A 56 -19.53 5.06 2.15
CA GLY A 56 -19.54 5.91 0.95
C GLY A 56 -19.54 7.42 1.22
N ARG A 57 -19.55 7.87 2.47
CA ARG A 57 -19.34 9.29 2.81
C ARG A 57 -17.87 9.54 3.11
N GLU A 58 -17.29 10.53 2.44
CA GLU A 58 -15.94 11.01 2.72
C GLU A 58 -15.83 11.52 4.17
N VAL A 59 -14.73 11.16 4.82
CA VAL A 59 -14.43 11.54 6.21
C VAL A 59 -12.93 11.80 6.35
N SER A 60 -12.52 12.38 7.49
CA SER A 60 -11.10 12.49 7.80
C SER A 60 -10.45 11.12 8.05
N VAL A 61 -9.12 11.03 7.89
CA VAL A 61 -8.36 9.82 8.24
C VAL A 61 -8.60 9.41 9.70
N GLY A 62 -8.64 10.38 10.63
CA GLY A 62 -8.87 10.11 12.05
C GLY A 62 -10.25 9.50 12.32
N GLU A 63 -11.29 9.99 11.66
CA GLU A 63 -12.64 9.41 11.76
C GLU A 63 -12.70 8.00 11.17
N ALA A 64 -12.08 7.77 10.00
CA ALA A 64 -12.01 6.45 9.38
C ALA A 64 -11.29 5.43 10.28
N VAL A 65 -10.16 5.81 10.88
CA VAL A 65 -9.41 4.97 11.83
C VAL A 65 -10.20 4.68 13.10
N ALA A 66 -10.86 5.69 13.66
CA ALA A 66 -11.69 5.50 14.87
C ALA A 66 -12.86 4.54 14.63
N GLU A 67 -13.51 4.64 13.47
CA GLU A 67 -14.59 3.72 13.10
C GLU A 67 -14.07 2.30 12.83
N ALA A 68 -12.94 2.15 12.15
CA ALA A 68 -12.29 0.86 11.95
C ALA A 68 -11.95 0.19 13.29
N ALA A 69 -11.37 0.93 14.24
CA ALA A 69 -11.09 0.43 15.59
C ALA A 69 -12.37 0.02 16.34
N ARG A 70 -13.47 0.78 16.20
CA ARG A 70 -14.77 0.44 16.79
C ARG A 70 -15.30 -0.88 16.24
N LEU A 71 -15.21 -1.09 14.92
CA LEU A 71 -15.64 -2.32 14.26
C LEU A 71 -14.80 -3.52 14.69
N LEU A 72 -13.46 -3.38 14.67
CA LEU A 72 -12.53 -4.44 15.07
C LEU A 72 -12.73 -4.86 16.53
N ARG A 73 -12.95 -3.91 17.45
CA ARG A 73 -13.24 -4.20 18.87
C ARG A 73 -14.55 -4.98 19.08
N GLN A 74 -15.52 -4.83 18.18
CA GLN A 74 -16.81 -5.53 18.26
C GLN A 74 -16.80 -6.87 17.52
N ALA A 75 -15.78 -7.13 16.70
CA ALA A 75 -15.67 -8.35 15.92
C ALA A 75 -15.41 -9.55 16.83
N ARG A 76 -16.04 -10.68 16.52
CA ARG A 76 -15.82 -11.95 17.25
C ARG A 76 -14.77 -12.84 16.60
N ASN A 77 -14.49 -12.64 15.31
CA ASN A 77 -13.52 -13.40 14.54
C ASN A 77 -12.99 -12.51 13.40
N PRO A 78 -12.15 -11.51 13.72
CA PRO A 78 -11.62 -10.58 12.73
C PRO A 78 -10.55 -11.25 11.85
N LEU A 79 -10.52 -10.86 10.57
CA LEU A 79 -9.51 -11.26 9.60
C LEU A 79 -8.76 -10.03 9.10
N VAL A 80 -7.43 -10.05 9.25
CA VAL A 80 -6.51 -9.12 8.58
C VAL A 80 -6.03 -9.79 7.29
N TYR A 81 -6.40 -9.26 6.13
CA TYR A 81 -6.09 -9.87 4.84
C TYR A 81 -5.33 -8.93 3.89
N GLY A 82 -4.44 -9.48 3.07
CA GLY A 82 -3.80 -8.80 1.95
C GLY A 82 -2.30 -8.67 2.14
N LEU A 83 -1.85 -7.48 2.57
CA LEU A 83 -0.48 -7.17 3.03
C LEU A 83 0.70 -7.33 2.05
N SER A 84 0.55 -8.03 0.92
CA SER A 84 1.69 -8.34 0.04
C SER A 84 2.19 -7.17 -0.84
N SER A 85 1.55 -6.01 -0.79
CA SER A 85 1.98 -4.75 -1.43
C SER A 85 2.26 -3.63 -0.42
N THR A 86 2.63 -3.98 0.81
CA THR A 86 3.08 -3.04 1.85
C THR A 86 4.51 -3.37 2.30
N THR A 87 5.05 -2.60 3.23
CA THR A 87 6.39 -2.86 3.80
C THR A 87 6.36 -3.91 4.91
N ALA A 88 7.52 -4.46 5.26
CA ALA A 88 7.66 -5.44 6.33
C ALA A 88 7.31 -4.84 7.71
N GLU A 89 7.60 -3.56 7.93
CA GLU A 89 7.23 -2.85 9.15
C GLU A 89 5.71 -2.80 9.30
N ALA A 90 4.98 -2.43 8.23
CA ALA A 90 3.52 -2.44 8.27
C ALA A 90 2.93 -3.86 8.44
N GLN A 91 3.61 -4.89 7.93
CA GLN A 91 3.23 -6.28 8.19
C GLN A 91 3.42 -6.68 9.65
N ALA A 92 4.51 -6.24 10.29
CA ALA A 92 4.75 -6.50 11.72
C ALA A 92 3.67 -5.87 12.59
N GLU A 93 3.29 -4.62 12.32
CA GLU A 93 2.18 -3.94 13.00
C GLU A 93 0.84 -4.67 12.78
N ALA A 94 0.61 -5.21 11.58
CA ALA A 94 -0.59 -5.99 11.26
C ALA A 94 -0.64 -7.32 12.02
N VAL A 95 0.51 -7.96 12.25
CA VAL A 95 0.64 -9.16 13.09
C VAL A 95 0.29 -8.83 14.54
N GLU A 96 0.89 -7.78 15.11
CA GLU A 96 0.57 -7.33 16.48
C GLU A 96 -0.92 -7.00 16.63
N LEU A 97 -1.50 -6.32 15.65
CA LEU A 97 -2.94 -6.03 15.64
C LEU A 97 -3.79 -7.31 15.61
N ALA A 98 -3.44 -8.30 14.80
CA ALA A 98 -4.16 -9.57 14.74
C ALA A 98 -4.08 -10.33 16.07
N GLU A 99 -2.92 -10.34 16.73
CA GLU A 99 -2.74 -10.93 18.06
C GLU A 99 -3.61 -10.24 19.11
N LEU A 100 -3.59 -8.90 19.16
CA LEU A 100 -4.40 -8.10 20.09
C LEU A 100 -5.91 -8.34 19.92
N LEU A 101 -6.34 -8.60 18.68
CA LEU A 101 -7.74 -8.87 18.34
C LEU A 101 -8.14 -10.34 18.56
N GLY A 102 -7.18 -11.24 18.78
CA GLY A 102 -7.42 -12.69 18.72
C GLY A 102 -7.96 -13.14 17.35
N GLY A 103 -7.52 -12.46 16.28
CA GLY A 103 -7.96 -12.67 14.91
C GLY A 103 -7.06 -13.58 14.09
N CYS A 104 -7.46 -13.78 12.83
CA CYS A 104 -6.64 -14.43 11.82
C CYS A 104 -5.91 -13.39 10.96
N LEU A 105 -4.73 -13.74 10.48
CA LEU A 105 -3.99 -12.98 9.48
C LEU A 105 -3.69 -13.88 8.29
N ASP A 106 -3.92 -13.38 7.09
CA ASP A 106 -3.62 -14.09 5.84
C ASP A 106 -3.18 -13.10 4.75
N ASN A 107 -2.41 -13.57 3.78
CA ASN A 107 -1.90 -12.75 2.68
C ASN A 107 -2.37 -13.28 1.31
N VAL A 108 -2.11 -12.52 0.24
CA VAL A 108 -2.41 -13.03 -1.12
C VAL A 108 -1.39 -14.11 -1.50
N SER A 109 -1.88 -15.23 -2.04
CA SER A 109 -1.05 -16.41 -2.39
C SER A 109 -0.16 -16.21 -3.61
N SER A 110 -0.54 -15.34 -4.55
CA SER A 110 0.24 -15.02 -5.75
C SER A 110 -0.19 -13.67 -6.33
N TYR A 111 0.75 -12.99 -7.01
CA TYR A 111 0.50 -11.87 -7.90
C TYR A 111 0.64 -12.28 -9.36
#